data_AF-A0A0F2QWE5-F1
#
_entry.id   AF-A0A0F2QWE5-F1
#
_cell.length_a   1.000
_cell.length_b   1.000
_cell.length_c   1.000
_cell.angle_alpha   90.00
_cell.angle_beta   90.00
_cell.angle_gamma   90.00
#
_symmetry.space_group_name_H-M   'P 1'
#
loop_
_entity.id
_entity.type
_entity.pdbx_description
1 polymer ?
#
loop_
_entity_poly.entity_id
_entity_poly.type
_entity_poly.pdbx_seq_one_letter_code
_entity_poly.pdbx_strand_id
1 'polypeptide(L)'
;MLETESKIEAANRLTRLGYNVDWRTSSLTDMLETESKIEAANRLTRLGYNVDWRTSSLTDMLETESKIEAANRLTRLGYNVDWRTSSLTDMLETESKIEAANRLTRLGYNVDWRTSSLTDMLETESKIEAANRLKRKGISVDWGNYSLTQLLNMEYGQN
;
A
#
# COMPACT_ATOMS: atom_id res chain seq x y z
N MET A 1 5.93 -32.72 -23.41
CA MET A 1 5.14 -31.78 -24.24
C MET A 1 4.93 -30.47 -23.50
N LEU A 2 4.33 -30.46 -22.30
CA LEU A 2 4.06 -29.25 -21.51
C LEU A 2 5.30 -28.39 -21.17
N GLU A 3 6.43 -29.01 -20.81
CA GLU A 3 7.64 -28.25 -20.43
C GLU A 3 8.27 -27.52 -21.63
N THR A 4 8.34 -28.17 -22.79
CA THR A 4 8.89 -27.58 -24.00
C THR A 4 8.10 -26.36 -24.46
N GLU A 5 6.76 -26.48 -24.46
CA GLU A 5 5.86 -25.37 -24.78
C GLU A 5 6.04 -24.20 -23.80
N SER A 6 6.10 -24.49 -22.50
CA SER A 6 6.34 -23.48 -21.46
C SER A 6 7.68 -22.75 -21.65
N LYS A 7 8.74 -23.48 -22.01
CA LYS A 7 10.07 -22.91 -22.28
C LYS A 7 10.07 -22.02 -23.52
N ILE A 8 9.41 -22.44 -24.59
CA ILE A 8 9.26 -21.63 -25.80
C ILE A 8 8.48 -20.34 -25.49
N GLU A 9 7.41 -20.44 -24.71
CA GLU A 9 6.63 -19.29 -24.32
C GLU A 9 7.45 -18.29 -23.47
N ALA A 10 8.17 -18.79 -22.46
CA ALA A 10 9.05 -17.96 -21.64
C ALA A 10 10.11 -17.23 -22.47
N ALA A 11 10.77 -17.93 -23.41
CA ALA A 11 11.74 -17.30 -24.32
C ALA A 11 11.10 -16.25 -25.25
N ASN A 12 9.86 -16.46 -25.69
CA ASN A 12 9.12 -15.46 -26.47
C ASN A 12 8.79 -14.21 -25.64
N ARG A 13 8.41 -14.37 -24.36
CA ARG A 13 8.16 -13.23 -23.46
C ARG A 13 9.45 -12.45 -23.18
N LEU A 14 10.55 -13.14 -22.92
CA LEU A 14 11.87 -12.52 -22.78
C LEU A 14 12.29 -11.74 -24.04
N THR A 15 12.06 -12.30 -25.23
CA THR A 15 12.33 -11.62 -26.50
C THR A 15 11.56 -10.29 -26.60
N ARG A 16 10.28 -10.26 -26.20
CA ARG A 16 9.48 -9.02 -26.18
C ARG A 16 9.99 -7.99 -25.19
N LEU A 17 10.62 -8.46 -24.10
CA LEU A 17 11.30 -7.61 -23.12
C LEU A 17 12.72 -7.20 -23.58
N GLY A 18 13.14 -7.58 -24.78
CA GLY A 18 14.44 -7.23 -25.34
C GLY A 18 15.59 -8.16 -24.93
N TYR A 19 15.28 -9.35 -24.41
CA TYR A 19 16.27 -10.35 -23.99
C TYR A 19 16.10 -11.67 -24.75
N ASN A 20 17.09 -12.05 -25.56
CA ASN A 20 17.07 -13.29 -26.31
C ASN A 20 17.74 -14.42 -25.50
N VAL A 21 17.10 -15.58 -25.45
CA VAL A 21 17.60 -16.77 -24.75
C VAL A 21 17.35 -18.03 -25.59
N ASP A 22 18.28 -18.98 -25.56
CA ASP A 22 18.08 -20.29 -26.16
C ASP A 22 17.33 -21.22 -25.19
N TRP A 23 16.02 -21.37 -25.42
CA TRP A 23 15.15 -22.22 -24.62
C TRP A 23 15.56 -23.70 -24.59
N ARG A 24 16.36 -24.18 -25.57
CA ARG A 24 16.83 -25.57 -25.61
C ARG A 24 17.85 -25.86 -24.52
N THR A 25 18.65 -24.87 -24.17
CA THR A 25 19.74 -24.98 -23.19
C THR A 25 19.40 -24.37 -21.84
N SER A 26 18.37 -23.53 -21.77
CA SER A 26 17.96 -22.86 -20.53
C SER A 26 16.95 -23.67 -19.72
N SER A 27 17.01 -23.52 -18.39
CA SER A 27 15.96 -24.01 -17.51
C SER A 27 14.76 -23.07 -17.57
N LEU A 28 13.55 -23.61 -17.37
CA LEU A 28 12.34 -22.79 -17.31
C LEU A 28 12.40 -21.82 -16.12
N THR A 29 12.89 -22.28 -14.97
CA THR A 29 13.04 -21.48 -13.75
C THR A 29 13.93 -20.27 -13.95
N ASP A 30 15.10 -20.42 -14.58
CA ASP A 30 16.03 -19.30 -14.80
C ASP A 30 15.43 -18.27 -15.76
N MET A 31 14.69 -18.72 -16.77
CA MET A 31 13.98 -17.82 -17.69
C MET A 31 12.88 -17.03 -16.99
N LEU A 32 12.09 -17.68 -16.13
CA LEU A 32 11.05 -17.01 -15.34
C LEU A 32 11.62 -16.03 -14.31
N GLU A 33 12.75 -16.36 -13.70
CA GLU A 33 13.46 -15.44 -12.80
C GLU A 33 13.99 -14.23 -13.57
N THR A 34 14.60 -14.47 -14.73
CA THR A 34 15.10 -13.41 -15.62
C THR A 34 13.97 -12.49 -16.07
N GLU A 35 12.84 -13.07 -16.48
CA GLU A 35 11.64 -12.33 -16.86
C GLU A 35 11.17 -11.42 -15.73
N SER A 36 11.03 -11.98 -14.52
CA SER A 36 10.61 -11.24 -13.31
C SER A 36 11.56 -10.08 -12.99
N LYS A 37 12.87 -10.30 -13.13
CA LYS A 37 13.90 -9.27 -12.89
C LYS A 37 13.84 -8.14 -13.92
N ILE A 38 13.69 -8.46 -15.21
CA ILE A 38 13.56 -7.45 -16.27
C ILE A 38 12.28 -6.63 -16.05
N GLU A 39 11.17 -7.28 -15.75
CA GLU A 39 9.92 -6.59 -15.48
C GLU A 39 10.05 -5.65 -14.28
N ALA A 40 10.61 -6.10 -13.16
CA ALA A 40 10.83 -5.25 -11.99
C ALA A 40 11.70 -4.02 -12.31
N ALA A 41 12.79 -4.19 -13.05
CA ALA A 41 13.63 -3.07 -13.49
C ALA A 41 12.88 -2.10 -14.42
N ASN A 42 12.02 -2.61 -15.30
CA ASN A 42 11.16 -1.77 -16.14
C ASN A 42 10.15 -0.97 -15.30
N ARG A 43 9.57 -1.56 -14.25
CA ARG A 43 8.65 -0.84 -13.35
C ARG A 43 9.39 0.27 -12.59
N LEU A 44 10.57 -0.03 -12.06
CA LEU A 44 11.45 0.95 -11.41
C LEU A 44 11.83 2.09 -12.36
N THR A 45 12.14 1.79 -13.62
CA THR A 45 12.45 2.80 -14.64
C THR A 45 11.29 3.77 -14.83
N ARG A 46 10.04 3.27 -14.88
CA ARG A 46 8.83 4.11 -14.96
C ARG A 46 8.62 4.99 -13.73
N LEU A 47 9.12 4.54 -12.58
CA LEU A 47 9.15 5.31 -11.34
C LEU A 47 10.35 6.28 -11.26
N GLY A 48 11.17 6.36 -12.31
CA GLY A 48 12.35 7.23 -12.38
C GLY A 48 13.61 6.66 -11.71
N TYR A 49 13.66 5.36 -11.46
CA TYR A 49 14.80 4.67 -10.87
C TYR A 49 15.36 3.60 -11.81
N ASN A 50 16.55 3.83 -12.35
CA ASN A 50 17.23 2.87 -13.22
C ASN A 50 18.06 1.89 -12.39
N VAL A 51 17.94 0.61 -12.70
CA VAL A 51 18.68 -0.46 -12.05
C VAL A 51 19.12 -1.50 -13.09
N ASP A 52 20.30 -2.07 -12.90
CA ASP A 52 20.74 -3.21 -13.71
C ASP A 52 20.17 -4.51 -13.14
N TRP A 53 19.18 -5.06 -13.84
CA TRP A 53 18.51 -6.31 -13.44
C TRP A 53 19.43 -7.53 -13.44
N ARG A 54 20.57 -7.48 -14.15
CA ARG A 54 21.51 -8.62 -14.23
C ARG A 54 22.27 -8.82 -12.93
N THR A 55 22.55 -7.72 -12.23
CA THR A 55 23.36 -7.71 -11.01
C THR A 55 22.52 -7.52 -9.75
N SER A 56 21.23 -7.16 -9.91
CA SER A 56 20.33 -6.90 -8.80
C SER A 56 19.51 -8.12 -8.40
N SER A 57 19.28 -8.24 -7.10
CA SER A 57 18.30 -9.17 -6.53
C SER A 57 16.88 -8.75 -6.91
N LEU A 58 16.01 -9.72 -7.23
CA LEU A 58 14.60 -9.45 -7.44
C LEU A 58 13.95 -8.87 -6.17
N THR A 59 14.31 -9.41 -5.00
CA THR A 59 13.79 -8.95 -3.71
C THR A 59 14.13 -7.49 -3.45
N ASP A 60 15.38 -7.08 -3.69
CA ASP A 60 15.83 -5.70 -3.45
C ASP A 60 15.14 -4.71 -4.41
N MET A 61 14.91 -5.12 -5.66
CA MET A 61 14.16 -4.33 -6.64
C MET A 61 12.70 -4.16 -6.22
N LEU A 62 12.04 -5.21 -5.74
CA LEU A 62 10.66 -5.15 -5.27
C LEU A 62 10.53 -4.31 -3.99
N GLU A 63 11.50 -4.38 -3.08
CA GLU A 63 11.54 -3.52 -1.90
C GLU A 63 11.71 -2.05 -2.32
N THR A 64 12.63 -1.78 -3.24
CA THR A 64 12.87 -0.44 -3.78
C THR A 64 11.62 0.13 -4.45
N GLU A 65 10.95 -0.68 -5.27
CA GLU A 65 9.69 -0.32 -5.93
C GLU A 65 8.64 0.07 -4.89
N SER A 66 8.44 -0.78 -3.88
CA SER A 66 7.49 -0.54 -2.79
C SER A 66 7.78 0.76 -2.03
N LYS A 67 9.06 1.05 -1.75
CA LYS A 67 9.49 2.28 -1.06
C LYS A 67 9.24 3.53 -1.91
N ILE A 68 9.57 3.50 -3.20
CA ILE A 68 9.32 4.63 -4.11
C ILE A 68 7.82 4.89 -4.21
N GLU A 69 7.01 3.84 -4.38
CA GLU A 69 5.57 3.98 -4.45
C GLU A 69 5.01 4.58 -3.16
N ALA A 70 5.40 4.09 -1.98
CA ALA A 70 4.96 4.63 -0.69
C ALA A 70 5.30 6.12 -0.55
N ALA A 71 6.53 6.52 -0.90
CA ALA A 71 6.92 7.93 -0.88
C ALA A 71 6.11 8.79 -1.87
N ASN A 72 5.78 8.26 -3.05
CA ASN A 72 4.90 8.94 -4.00
C ASN A 72 3.47 9.10 -3.44
N ARG A 73 2.94 8.12 -2.71
CA ARG A 73 1.61 8.24 -2.08
C ARG A 73 1.63 9.30 -0.98
N LEU A 74 2.65 9.28 -0.12
CA LEU A 74 2.86 10.30 0.90
C LEU A 74 2.99 11.71 0.30
N THR A 75 3.71 11.85 -0.82
CA THR A 75 3.84 13.13 -1.54
C THR A 75 2.46 13.66 -1.97
N ARG A 76 1.58 12.80 -2.49
CA ARG A 76 0.20 13.19 -2.85
C ARG A 76 -0.66 13.57 -1.64
N LEU A 77 -0.33 13.04 -0.46
CA LEU A 77 -0.93 13.43 0.82
C LEU A 77 -0.29 14.69 1.42
N GLY A 78 0.68 15.31 0.74
CA GLY A 78 1.36 16.52 1.21
C GLY A 78 2.53 16.27 2.16
N TYR A 79 3.03 15.03 2.25
CA TYR A 79 4.17 14.65 3.08
C TYR A 79 5.32 14.11 2.23
N ASN A 80 6.42 14.85 2.15
CA ASN A 80 7.61 14.43 1.41
C ASN A 80 8.55 13.62 2.31
N VAL A 81 9.06 12.52 1.78
CA VAL A 81 9.99 11.63 2.46
C VAL A 81 11.05 11.12 1.49
N ASP A 82 12.28 10.94 1.96
CA ASP A 82 13.33 10.29 1.18
C ASP A 82 13.24 8.76 1.34
N TRP A 83 12.67 8.11 0.32
CA TRP A 83 12.49 6.66 0.28
C TRP A 83 13.80 5.87 0.42
N ARG A 84 14.96 6.47 0.10
CA ARG A 84 16.26 5.78 0.20
C ARG A 84 16.68 5.53 1.65
N THR A 85 16.30 6.43 2.54
CA THR A 85 16.68 6.39 3.96
C THR A 85 15.55 5.95 4.87
N SER A 86 14.32 5.88 4.35
CA SER A 86 13.14 5.55 5.14
C SER A 86 12.81 4.05 5.10
N SER A 87 12.33 3.56 6.23
CA SER A 87 11.71 2.25 6.35
C SER A 87 10.37 2.25 5.60
N LEU A 88 10.08 1.16 4.88
CA LEU A 88 8.78 0.97 4.24
C LEU A 88 7.66 0.95 5.29
N THR A 89 7.89 0.28 6.43
CA THR A 89 6.92 0.18 7.52
C THR A 89 6.55 1.55 8.07
N ASP A 90 7.55 2.41 8.31
CA ASP A 90 7.32 3.76 8.88
C ASP A 90 6.57 4.65 7.88
N MET A 91 6.86 4.52 6.58
CA MET A 91 6.13 5.23 5.53
C MET A 91 4.66 4.79 5.45
N LEU A 92 4.39 3.49 5.54
CA LEU A 92 3.02 2.94 5.53
C LEU A 92 2.23 3.34 6.79
N GLU A 93 2.90 3.36 7.95
CA GLU A 93 2.29 3.85 9.20
C GLU A 93 1.95 5.35 9.07
N THR A 94 2.87 6.14 8.54
CA THR A 94 2.68 7.58 8.31
C THR A 94 1.52 7.82 7.35
N GLU A 95 1.46 7.07 6.24
CA GLU A 95 0.37 7.13 5.26
C GLU A 95 -0.98 6.85 5.96
N SER A 96 -1.05 5.77 6.73
CA SER A 96 -2.27 5.38 7.47
C SER A 96 -2.72 6.46 8.47
N LYS A 97 -1.77 7.09 9.17
CA LYS A 97 -2.03 8.18 10.14
C LYS A 97 -2.56 9.43 9.45
N ILE A 98 -1.96 9.84 8.33
CA ILE A 98 -2.42 11.00 7.56
C ILE A 98 -3.83 10.75 7.02
N GLU A 99 -4.10 9.56 6.46
CA GLU A 99 -5.42 9.22 5.96
C GLU A 99 -6.48 9.20 7.06
N ALA A 100 -6.18 8.65 8.24
CA ALA A 100 -7.09 8.66 9.38
C ALA A 100 -7.42 10.09 9.83
N ALA A 101 -6.41 10.96 9.95
CA ALA A 101 -6.63 12.37 10.28
C ALA A 101 -7.45 13.11 9.21
N ASN A 102 -7.24 12.80 7.93
CA ASN A 102 -8.06 13.35 6.83
C ASN A 102 -9.51 12.88 6.92
N ARG A 103 -9.77 11.61 7.28
CA ARG A 103 -11.14 11.10 7.50
C ARG A 103 -11.82 11.79 8.67
N LEU A 104 -11.11 11.93 9.80
CA LEU A 104 -11.60 12.67 10.96
C LEU A 104 -11.92 14.14 10.63
N THR A 105 -11.05 14.80 9.86
CA THR A 105 -11.28 16.18 9.39
C THR A 105 -12.58 16.29 8.60
N ARG A 106 -12.87 15.33 7.71
CA ARG A 106 -14.15 15.28 6.96
C ARG A 106 -15.36 15.06 7.85
N LEU A 107 -15.18 14.41 9.00
CA LEU A 107 -16.19 14.24 10.03
C LEU A 107 -16.30 15.44 10.98
N GLY A 108 -15.51 16.50 10.78
CA GLY A 108 -15.50 17.71 11.60
C GLY A 108 -14.61 17.63 12.84
N TYR A 109 -13.72 16.64 12.93
CA TYR A 109 -12.78 16.48 14.03
C TYR A 109 -11.33 16.62 13.54
N ASN A 110 -10.66 17.68 13.98
CA ASN A 110 -9.27 17.93 13.60
C ASN A 110 -8.32 17.30 14.61
N VAL A 111 -7.29 16.62 14.11
CA VAL A 111 -6.26 15.97 14.92
C VAL A 111 -4.88 16.12 14.26
N ASP A 112 -3.83 16.25 15.06
CA ASP A 112 -2.46 16.19 14.55
C ASP A 112 -1.99 14.74 14.47
N TRP A 113 -1.95 14.21 13.25
CA TRP A 113 -1.52 12.85 12.97
C TRP A 113 -0.08 12.56 13.42
N ARG A 114 0.78 13.57 13.58
CA ARG A 114 2.18 13.38 14.00
C ARG A 114 2.30 12.94 15.45
N THR A 115 1.37 13.41 16.28
CA THR A 115 1.38 13.15 17.72
C THR A 115 0.34 12.12 18.16
N SER A 116 -0.60 11.78 17.27
CA SER A 116 -1.68 10.86 17.58
C SER A 116 -1.38 9.42 17.19
N SER A 117 -1.85 8.49 18.02
CA SER A 117 -1.87 7.07 17.69
C SER A 117 -2.87 6.80 16.57
N LEU A 118 -2.53 5.90 15.65
CA LEU A 118 -3.46 5.43 14.63
C LEU A 118 -4.68 4.77 15.28
N THR A 119 -4.47 3.96 16.32
CA THR A 119 -5.55 3.27 17.04
C THR A 119 -6.55 4.24 17.65
N ASP A 120 -6.08 5.29 18.32
CA ASP A 120 -6.94 6.29 18.96
C ASP A 120 -7.74 7.08 17.92
N MET A 121 -7.13 7.39 16.76
CA MET A 121 -7.81 8.04 15.65
C MET A 121 -8.92 7.16 15.05
N LEU A 122 -8.66 5.86 14.87
CA LEU A 122 -9.66 4.90 14.36
C LEU A 122 -10.81 4.68 15.35
N GLU A 123 -10.51 4.64 16.65
CA GLU A 123 -11.55 4.57 17.68
C GLU A 123 -12.41 5.84 17.66
N THR A 124 -11.77 7.02 17.59
CA THR A 124 -12.45 8.31 17.51
C THR A 124 -13.35 8.38 16.27
N GLU A 125 -12.84 7.95 15.12
CA GLU A 125 -13.59 7.86 13.86
C GLU A 125 -14.85 6.99 14.05
N SER A 126 -14.68 5.79 14.62
CA SER A 126 -15.79 4.86 14.89
C SER A 126 -16.84 5.45 15.84
N LYS A 127 -16.41 6.17 16.87
CA LYS A 127 -17.31 6.84 17.83
C LYS A 127 -18.11 7.96 17.17
N ILE A 128 -17.46 8.81 16.37
CA ILE A 128 -18.13 9.89 15.64
C ILE A 128 -19.15 9.31 14.66
N GLU A 129 -18.80 8.25 13.93
CA GLU A 129 -19.72 7.60 13.01
C GLU A 129 -20.93 6.99 13.71
N ALA A 130 -20.73 6.32 14.85
CA ALA A 130 -21.83 5.77 15.65
C ALA A 130 -22.77 6.88 16.13
N ALA A 131 -22.23 7.99 16.63
CA ALA A 131 -23.04 9.15 17.02
C ALA A 131 -23.76 9.79 15.82
N ASN A 132 -23.13 9.84 14.64
CA ASN A 132 -23.78 10.30 13.42
C ASN A 132 -24.92 9.37 12.98
N ARG A 133 -24.79 8.05 13.18
CA ARG A 133 -25.88 7.08 12.95
C ARG A 133 -27.03 7.27 13.93
N LEU A 134 -26.74 7.44 15.22
CA LEU A 134 -27.73 7.79 16.25
C LEU A 134 -28.46 9.09 15.92
N LYS A 135 -27.74 10.13 15.50
CA LYS A 135 -28.31 11.42 15.10
C LYS A 135 -29.31 11.27 13.96
N ARG A 136 -29.02 10.41 12.97
CA ARG A 136 -29.95 10.09 11.87
C ARG A 136 -31.22 9.37 12.36
N LYS A 137 -31.16 8.67 13.50
CA LYS A 137 -32.32 8.07 14.19
C LYS A 137 -33.02 9.03 15.17
N GLY A 138 -32.59 10.30 15.24
CA GLY A 138 -33.17 11.31 16.14
C GLY A 138 -32.54 11.35 17.55
N ILE A 139 -31.47 10.59 17.80
CA ILE A 139 -30.78 10.54 19.09
C ILE A 139 -29.48 11.34 18.98
N SER A 140 -29.42 12.51 19.62
CA SER A 140 -28.19 13.31 19.68
C SER A 140 -27.39 12.97 20.92
N VAL A 141 -26.12 12.59 20.74
CA VAL A 141 -25.19 12.28 21.83
C VAL A 141 -23.87 13.01 21.63
N ASP A 142 -23.25 13.41 22.73
CA ASP A 142 -21.85 13.82 22.73
C ASP A 142 -20.97 12.57 22.76
N TRP A 143 -20.47 12.16 21.59
CA TRP A 143 -19.68 10.96 21.40
C TRP A 143 -18.42 10.91 22.28
N GLY A 144 -17.90 12.07 22.71
CA GLY A 144 -16.72 12.15 23.58
C GLY A 144 -16.93 11.46 24.93
N ASN A 145 -18.17 11.49 25.45
CA ASN A 145 -18.52 11.03 26.79
C ASN A 145 -18.88 9.53 26.87
N TYR A 146 -18.83 8.82 25.75
CA TYR A 146 -19.20 7.41 25.68
C TYR A 146 -18.09 6.57 25.09
N SER A 147 -17.96 5.33 25.54
CA SER A 147 -17.20 4.31 24.82
C SER A 147 -17.89 3.95 23.51
N LEU A 148 -17.14 3.41 22.54
CA LEU A 148 -17.72 2.90 21.30
C LEU A 148 -18.82 1.85 21.57
N THR A 149 -18.59 0.94 22.50
CA THR A 149 -19.57 -0.09 22.90
C THR A 149 -20.87 0.53 23.41
N GLN A 150 -20.80 1.59 24.24
CA GLN A 150 -22.01 2.29 24.70
C GLN A 150 -22.78 2.92 23.54
N LEU A 151 -22.11 3.56 22.59
CA LEU A 151 -22.74 4.14 21.40
C LEU A 151 -23.40 3.08 20.52
N LEU A 152 -22.73 1.94 20.31
CA LEU A 152 -23.30 0.82 19.54
C LEU A 152 -24.51 0.19 20.23
N ASN A 153 -24.48 0.03 21.55
CA ASN A 153 -25.62 -0.49 22.31
C ASN A 153 -26.85 0.43 22.17
N MET A 154 -26.66 1.75 22.19
CA MET A 154 -27.74 2.70 21.90
C MET A 154 -28.26 2.58 20.47
N GLU A 155 -27.38 2.25 19.51
CA GLU A 155 -27.75 2.11 18.10
C GLU A 155 -28.60 0.86 17.83
N TYR A 156 -28.24 -0.28 18.42
CA TYR A 156 -28.87 -1.58 18.19
C TYR A 156 -30.03 -1.90 19.14
N GLY A 157 -30.05 -1.34 20.35
CA GLY A 157 -31.13 -1.52 21.32
C GLY A 157 -32.44 -0.80 20.98
N GLN A 158 -32.57 -0.27 19.75
CA GLN A 158 -33.73 0.48 19.25
C GLN A 158 -34.42 -0.25 18.07
N ASN A 159 -34.06 -1.51 17.80
CA ASN A 159 -34.74 -2.36 16.81
C ASN A 159 -35.87 -3.17 17.45
#